data_AF-A0A9X4CKA7-F1
#
_entry.id   AF-A0A9X4CKA7-F1
#
_cell.length_a   1.000
_cell.length_b   1.000
_cell.length_c   1.000
_cell.angle_alpha   90.00
_cell.angle_beta   90.00
_cell.angle_gamma   90.00
#
_symmetry.space_group_name_H-M   'P 1'
#
loop_
_entity.id
_entity.type
_entity.pdbx_description
1 polymer ?
#
loop_
_entity_poly.entity_id
_entity_poly.type
_entity_poly.pdbx_seq_one_letter_code
_entity_poly.pdbx_strand_id
1 'polypeptide(L)'
;MGSVINIESTGDVHAKSPRGAMGLMQIIPATWAELRERYNLGNDPYDPHDNILAGTAYLRELLDRYGSPGVFAAYNAGPARYEEHLAGGSLPDETRAYVAKLASQLAIELPPGWTSSGQSSAAARLFVTRSEFMNARDRLLTIMPSSGVMTAISAPDVSPMVARSIGVFVPRSDSGASQ
;
A
#
# COMPACT_ATOMS: atom_id res chain seq x y z
N MET A 1 -17.04 3.33 5.12
CA MET A 1 -15.86 2.56 4.69
C MET A 1 -14.93 2.45 5.89
N GLY A 2 -14.32 1.28 6.13
CA GLY A 2 -13.41 1.10 7.26
C GLY A 2 -12.03 1.72 7.01
N SER A 3 -11.29 1.99 8.08
CA SER A 3 -9.86 2.35 8.03
C SER A 3 -9.06 1.36 8.87
N VAL A 4 -7.74 1.25 8.63
CA VAL A 4 -6.88 0.35 9.42
C VAL A 4 -6.89 0.77 10.91
N ILE A 5 -6.78 2.06 11.22
CA ILE A 5 -6.87 2.59 12.59
C ILE A 5 -8.16 2.13 13.31
N ASN A 6 -9.31 2.12 12.62
CA ASN A 6 -10.56 1.64 13.20
C ASN A 6 -10.56 0.12 13.48
N ILE A 7 -9.76 -0.65 12.73
CA ILE A 7 -9.62 -2.10 12.89
C ILE A 7 -8.64 -2.44 14.02
N GLU A 8 -7.58 -1.64 14.18
CA GLU A 8 -6.51 -1.79 15.17
C GLU A 8 -6.91 -1.29 16.56
N SER A 9 -7.31 -0.02 16.68
CA SER A 9 -7.53 0.64 17.99
C SER A 9 -8.93 1.20 18.21
N THR A 10 -9.83 1.12 17.22
CA THR A 10 -11.12 1.84 17.20
C THR A 10 -11.00 3.36 17.38
N GLY A 11 -9.81 3.93 17.13
CA GLY A 11 -9.52 5.35 17.31
C GLY A 11 -8.94 5.73 18.68
N ASP A 12 -8.72 4.76 19.59
CA ASP A 12 -8.04 5.01 20.86
C ASP A 12 -6.52 5.19 20.64
N VAL A 13 -6.01 6.35 21.04
CA VAL A 13 -4.59 6.74 20.95
C VAL A 13 -3.71 6.04 21.99
N HIS A 14 -4.30 5.57 23.10
CA HIS A 14 -3.61 4.89 24.19
C HIS A 14 -3.83 3.36 24.18
N ALA A 15 -4.44 2.84 23.12
CA ALA A 15 -4.73 1.42 22.96
C ALA A 15 -3.47 0.56 23.13
N LYS A 16 -3.58 -0.48 23.96
CA LYS A 16 -2.50 -1.45 24.19
C LYS A 16 -3.02 -2.88 24.16
N SER A 17 -2.54 -3.70 23.22
CA SER A 17 -2.95 -5.10 23.12
C SER A 17 -2.29 -5.99 24.19
N PRO A 18 -2.82 -7.19 24.47
CA PRO A 18 -2.16 -8.19 25.32
C PRO A 18 -0.77 -8.62 24.82
N ARG A 19 -0.50 -8.48 23.51
CA ARG A 19 0.81 -8.74 22.88
C ARG A 19 1.74 -7.52 22.95
N GLY A 20 1.34 -6.45 23.63
CA GLY A 20 2.12 -5.23 23.83
C GLY A 20 2.14 -4.27 22.64
N ALA A 21 1.26 -4.43 21.66
CA ALA A 21 1.10 -3.49 20.55
C ALA A 21 0.56 -2.15 21.05
N MET A 22 0.96 -1.03 20.44
CA MET A 22 0.77 0.32 20.99
C MET A 22 0.18 1.32 19.98
N GLY A 23 -0.71 2.19 20.48
CA GLY A 23 -1.25 3.35 19.77
C GLY A 23 -2.26 3.03 18.65
N LEU A 24 -2.61 4.05 17.87
CA LEU A 24 -3.62 4.00 16.82
C LEU A 24 -3.41 2.89 15.77
N MET A 25 -2.15 2.57 15.48
CA MET A 25 -1.74 1.59 14.47
C MET A 25 -1.31 0.25 15.09
N GLN A 26 -1.39 0.09 16.42
CA GLN A 26 -1.00 -1.14 17.13
C GLN A 26 0.39 -1.67 16.73
N ILE A 27 1.40 -0.80 16.81
CA ILE A 27 2.79 -1.17 16.49
C ILE A 27 3.41 -1.89 17.69
N ILE A 28 4.04 -3.04 17.47
CA ILE A 28 4.74 -3.78 18.53
C ILE A 28 6.08 -3.11 18.91
N PRO A 29 6.58 -3.25 20.16
CA PRO A 29 7.70 -2.44 20.65
C PRO A 29 9.02 -2.60 19.88
N ALA A 30 9.31 -3.80 19.36
CA ALA A 30 10.49 -4.05 18.54
C ALA A 30 10.42 -3.28 17.21
N THR A 31 9.31 -3.40 16.49
CA THR A 31 9.05 -2.67 15.26
C THR A 31 9.03 -1.15 15.48
N TRP A 32 8.47 -0.66 16.58
CA TRP A 32 8.55 0.76 16.94
C TRP A 32 10.00 1.24 17.13
N ALA A 33 10.84 0.46 17.79
CA ALA A 33 12.25 0.81 18.00
C ALA A 33 13.03 0.94 16.68
N GLU A 34 12.78 0.07 15.71
CA GLU A 34 13.38 0.17 14.37
C GLU A 34 12.84 1.36 13.57
N LEU A 35 11.51 1.56 13.56
CA LEU A 35 10.87 2.61 12.77
C LEU A 35 11.21 4.01 13.28
N ARG A 36 11.22 4.22 14.61
CA ARG A 36 11.52 5.55 15.17
C ARG A 36 12.94 6.00 14.87
N GLU A 37 13.91 5.07 14.82
CA GLU A 37 15.29 5.37 14.45
C GLU A 37 15.39 5.68 12.95
N ARG A 38 14.79 4.83 12.10
CA ARG A 38 14.81 4.97 10.65
C ARG A 38 14.14 6.25 10.15
N TYR A 39 13.04 6.66 10.78
CA TYR A 39 12.21 7.80 10.38
C TYR A 39 12.40 9.03 11.29
N ASN A 40 13.37 9.02 12.22
CA ASN A 40 13.67 10.11 13.16
C ASN A 40 12.41 10.61 13.91
N LEU A 41 11.70 9.67 14.53
CA LEU A 41 10.48 9.91 15.29
C LEU A 41 10.78 10.11 16.79
N GLY A 42 9.78 10.58 17.53
CA GLY A 42 9.82 10.71 18.98
C GLY A 42 10.00 9.39 19.73
N ASN A 43 10.13 9.51 21.06
CA ASN A 43 10.26 8.35 21.94
C ASN A 43 8.89 7.75 22.34
N ASP A 44 7.79 8.49 22.17
CA ASP A 44 6.45 8.09 22.61
C ASP A 44 5.68 7.36 21.49
N PRO A 45 5.42 6.05 21.61
CA PRO A 45 4.62 5.30 20.63
C PRO A 45 3.12 5.62 20.67
N TYR A 46 2.65 6.42 21.63
CA TYR A 46 1.25 6.87 21.73
C TYR A 46 1.04 8.28 21.18
N ASP A 47 2.10 8.97 20.72
CA ASP A 47 1.93 10.19 19.94
C ASP A 47 1.16 9.87 18.63
N PRO A 48 0.00 10.49 18.37
CA PRO A 48 -0.81 10.13 17.21
C PRO A 48 -0.15 10.39 15.86
N HIS A 49 0.69 11.43 15.75
CA HIS A 49 1.36 11.77 14.50
C HIS A 49 2.44 10.72 14.19
N ASP A 50 3.34 10.47 15.14
CA ASP A 50 4.47 9.57 14.94
C ASP A 50 4.01 8.10 14.86
N ASN A 51 2.97 7.70 15.60
CA ASN A 51 2.38 6.37 15.49
C ASN A 51 1.74 6.12 14.11
N ILE A 52 1.01 7.11 13.56
CA ILE A 52 0.46 7.02 12.20
C ILE A 52 1.57 7.01 11.16
N LEU A 53 2.59 7.87 11.28
CA LEU A 53 3.70 7.95 10.34
C LEU A 53 4.49 6.63 10.31
N ALA A 54 4.83 6.07 11.48
CA ALA A 54 5.46 4.76 11.60
C ALA A 54 4.59 3.64 11.00
N GLY A 55 3.31 3.58 11.36
CA GLY A 55 2.41 2.51 10.91
C GLY A 55 2.16 2.54 9.41
N THR A 56 1.97 3.73 8.83
CA THR A 56 1.79 3.89 7.37
C THR A 56 3.06 3.64 6.58
N ALA A 57 4.23 4.06 7.07
CA ALA A 57 5.52 3.72 6.47
C ALA A 57 5.76 2.20 6.48
N TYR A 58 5.49 1.53 7.60
CA TYR A 58 5.64 0.09 7.72
C TYR A 58 4.64 -0.69 6.84
N LEU A 59 3.38 -0.27 6.78
CA LEU A 59 2.41 -0.82 5.82
C LEU A 59 2.88 -0.67 4.37
N ARG A 60 3.54 0.46 4.03
CA ARG A 60 4.11 0.67 2.70
C ARG A 60 5.28 -0.28 2.41
N GLU A 61 6.21 -0.45 3.35
CA GLU A 61 7.33 -1.40 3.23
C GLU A 61 6.84 -2.84 3.02
N LEU A 62 5.82 -3.26 3.76
CA LEU A 62 5.22 -4.60 3.64
C LEU A 62 4.40 -4.77 2.36
N LEU A 63 3.73 -3.71 1.88
CA LEU A 63 3.01 -3.72 0.60
C LEU A 63 3.98 -3.89 -0.57
N ASP A 64 5.10 -3.20 -0.55
CA ASP A 64 6.12 -3.31 -1.60
C ASP A 64 6.83 -4.67 -1.60
N ARG A 65 6.92 -5.33 -0.44
CA ARG A 65 7.54 -6.66 -0.31
C ARG A 65 6.60 -7.83 -0.64
N TYR A 66 5.33 -7.75 -0.21
CA TYR A 66 4.41 -8.90 -0.22
C TYR A 66 3.12 -8.68 -1.04
N GLY A 67 2.84 -7.45 -1.48
CA GLY A 67 1.59 -7.11 -2.15
C GLY A 67 0.35 -7.28 -1.27
N SER A 68 -0.83 -7.22 -1.89
CA SER A 68 -2.11 -7.48 -1.22
C SER A 68 -2.59 -8.91 -1.52
N PRO A 69 -3.15 -9.65 -0.54
CA PRO A 69 -3.38 -9.27 0.86
C PRO A 69 -2.18 -9.55 1.80
N GLY A 70 -1.03 -9.99 1.28
CA GLY A 70 0.13 -10.41 2.08
C GLY A 70 0.63 -9.36 3.08
N VAL A 71 0.56 -8.08 2.72
CA VAL A 71 0.82 -6.91 3.59
C VAL A 71 0.14 -7.02 4.96
N PHE A 72 -1.14 -7.36 5.00
CA PHE A 72 -1.93 -7.42 6.23
C PHE A 72 -1.56 -8.63 7.09
N ALA A 73 -1.23 -9.75 6.43
CA ALA A 73 -0.77 -10.94 7.13
C ALA A 73 0.58 -10.69 7.79
N ALA A 74 1.54 -10.11 7.05
CA ALA A 74 2.86 -9.76 7.58
C ALA A 74 2.80 -8.71 8.69
N TYR A 75 1.87 -7.74 8.61
CA TYR A 75 1.65 -6.73 9.64
C TYR A 75 1.23 -7.35 10.98
N ASN A 76 0.26 -8.28 10.96
CA ASN A 76 -0.27 -8.93 12.17
C ASN A 76 0.59 -10.11 12.67
N ALA A 77 1.12 -10.94 11.77
CA ALA A 77 1.89 -12.13 12.11
C ALA A 77 3.37 -11.85 12.40
N GLY A 78 3.91 -10.77 11.84
CA GLY A 78 5.34 -10.52 11.71
C GLY A 78 5.88 -10.97 10.34
N PRO A 79 6.81 -10.23 9.69
CA PRO A 79 7.34 -10.55 8.36
C PRO A 79 7.95 -11.96 8.27
N ALA A 80 8.80 -12.33 9.25
CA ALA A 80 9.46 -13.64 9.28
C ALA A 80 8.45 -14.80 9.33
N ARG A 81 7.37 -14.68 10.11
CA ARG A 81 6.31 -15.70 10.17
C ARG A 81 5.50 -15.77 8.87
N TYR A 82 5.36 -14.65 8.17
CA TYR A 82 4.74 -14.65 6.85
C TYR A 82 5.65 -15.28 5.79
N GLU A 83 6.96 -15.09 5.87
CA GLU A 83 7.95 -15.77 5.02
C GLU A 83 7.99 -17.28 5.27
N GLU A 84 7.92 -17.73 6.53
CA GLU A 84 7.74 -19.15 6.91
C GLU A 84 6.46 -19.74 6.29
N HIS A 85 5.36 -18.98 6.26
CA HIS A 85 4.13 -19.40 5.59
C HIS A 85 4.28 -19.51 4.07
N LEU A 86 4.95 -18.55 3.43
CA LEU A 86 5.25 -18.61 1.99
C LEU A 86 6.14 -19.80 1.63
N ALA A 87 6.97 -20.29 2.56
CA ALA A 87 7.74 -21.52 2.44
C ALA A 87 6.94 -22.82 2.72
N GLY A 88 5.64 -22.73 2.96
CA GLY A 88 4.74 -23.88 3.19
C GLY A 88 4.29 -24.06 4.65
N GLY A 89 4.69 -23.19 5.57
CA GLY A 89 4.19 -23.17 6.94
C GLY A 89 2.72 -22.73 7.05
N SER A 90 2.12 -22.88 8.23
CA SER A 90 0.76 -22.39 8.52
C SER A 90 0.79 -21.01 9.19
N LEU A 91 -0.14 -20.13 8.81
CA LEU A 91 -0.38 -18.89 9.55
C LEU A 91 -1.24 -19.14 10.79
N PRO A 92 -1.06 -18.37 11.89
CA PRO A 92 -1.93 -18.43 13.06
C PRO A 92 -3.39 -18.14 12.71
N ASP A 93 -4.31 -18.80 13.39
CA ASP A 93 -5.75 -18.63 13.24
C ASP A 93 -6.19 -17.17 13.47
N GLU A 94 -5.57 -16.49 14.43
CA GLU A 94 -5.71 -15.05 14.69
C GLU A 94 -5.42 -14.22 13.42
N THR A 95 -4.30 -14.48 12.75
CA THR A 95 -3.90 -13.77 11.53
C THR A 95 -4.86 -14.03 10.37
N ARG A 96 -5.29 -15.29 10.19
CA ARG A 96 -6.27 -15.63 9.13
C ARG A 96 -7.61 -14.92 9.37
N ALA A 97 -8.07 -14.87 10.61
CA ALA A 97 -9.28 -14.14 11.01
C ALA A 97 -9.14 -12.62 10.84
N TYR A 98 -7.99 -12.04 11.21
CA TYR A 98 -7.67 -10.62 11.02
C TYR A 98 -7.69 -10.22 9.53
N VAL A 99 -7.06 -11.01 8.66
CA VAL A 99 -7.05 -10.75 7.21
C VAL A 99 -8.44 -10.92 6.59
N ALA A 100 -9.24 -11.89 7.05
CA ALA A 100 -10.64 -12.01 6.63
C ALA A 100 -11.51 -10.81 7.08
N LYS A 101 -11.32 -10.31 8.30
CA LYS A 101 -11.98 -9.08 8.80
C LYS A 101 -11.64 -7.89 7.90
N LEU A 102 -10.36 -7.66 7.62
CA LEU A 102 -9.90 -6.59 6.71
C LEU A 102 -10.49 -6.72 5.30
N ALA A 103 -10.44 -7.92 4.72
CA ALA A 103 -10.99 -8.18 3.39
C ALA A 103 -12.48 -7.80 3.29
N SER A 104 -13.28 -8.18 4.29
CA SER A 104 -14.71 -7.83 4.34
C SER A 104 -14.97 -6.32 4.49
N GLN A 105 -14.12 -5.59 5.23
CA GLN A 105 -14.32 -4.16 5.55
C GLN A 105 -13.72 -3.20 4.52
N LEU A 106 -12.72 -3.66 3.75
CA LEU A 106 -12.00 -2.88 2.73
C LEU A 106 -12.26 -3.38 1.30
N ALA A 107 -13.09 -4.41 1.11
CA ALA A 107 -13.38 -5.06 -0.17
C ALA A 107 -12.13 -5.56 -0.92
N ILE A 108 -11.21 -6.19 -0.19
CA ILE A 108 -9.98 -6.78 -0.75
C ILE A 108 -10.26 -8.24 -1.15
N GLU A 109 -9.86 -8.63 -2.36
CA GLU A 109 -9.92 -10.03 -2.80
C GLU A 109 -8.86 -10.88 -2.07
N LEU A 110 -9.26 -12.05 -1.58
CA LEU A 110 -8.37 -13.02 -0.93
C LEU A 110 -8.01 -14.17 -1.87
N PRO A 111 -6.77 -14.70 -1.81
CA PRO A 111 -6.39 -15.87 -2.58
C PRO A 111 -7.13 -17.14 -2.09
N PRO A 112 -7.31 -18.15 -2.96
CA PRO A 112 -7.88 -19.43 -2.56
C PRO A 112 -7.14 -20.05 -1.37
N GLY A 113 -7.89 -20.53 -0.37
CA GLY A 113 -7.35 -21.12 0.86
C GLY A 113 -7.20 -20.16 2.05
N TRP A 114 -7.38 -18.85 1.84
CA TRP A 114 -7.36 -17.84 2.92
C TRP A 114 -8.74 -17.46 3.47
N THR A 115 -9.80 -17.87 2.80
CA THR A 115 -11.18 -17.69 3.26
C THR A 115 -11.45 -18.55 4.48
N SER A 116 -11.93 -17.96 5.58
CA SER A 116 -12.51 -18.74 6.67
C SER A 116 -13.71 -19.55 6.14
N SER A 117 -13.74 -20.85 6.47
CA SER A 117 -14.81 -21.77 6.07
C SER A 117 -16.10 -21.47 6.86
N GLY A 118 -16.77 -20.36 6.53
CA GLY A 118 -17.82 -19.83 7.39
C GLY A 118 -18.50 -18.53 6.93
N GLN A 119 -18.53 -18.22 5.63
CA GLN A 119 -19.61 -17.46 4.98
C GLN A 119 -19.45 -17.46 3.46
N SER A 120 -20.08 -18.42 2.81
CA SER A 120 -20.37 -18.34 1.37
C SER A 120 -21.60 -17.46 1.19
N SER A 121 -21.45 -16.30 0.53
CA SER A 121 -22.54 -15.63 -0.17
C SER A 121 -22.10 -15.34 -1.60
N ALA A 122 -23.03 -15.49 -2.54
CA ALA A 122 -22.69 -15.69 -3.94
C ALA A 122 -22.19 -14.40 -4.64
N ALA A 123 -20.90 -14.36 -4.97
CA ALA A 123 -20.31 -13.43 -5.93
C ALA A 123 -19.38 -14.19 -6.89
N ALA A 124 -19.88 -15.27 -7.49
CA ALA A 124 -19.14 -16.00 -8.51
C ALA A 124 -19.14 -15.23 -9.84
N ARG A 125 -17.97 -15.21 -10.49
CA ARG A 125 -17.67 -14.74 -11.87
C ARG A 125 -17.43 -13.24 -12.05
N LEU A 126 -16.14 -12.88 -12.06
CA LEU A 126 -15.56 -11.94 -13.02
C LEU A 126 -14.08 -12.32 -13.28
N PHE A 127 -13.86 -13.48 -13.90
CA PHE A 127 -12.53 -13.83 -14.43
C PHE A 127 -12.21 -12.96 -15.65
N VAL A 128 -11.43 -11.89 -15.47
CA VAL A 128 -10.79 -11.18 -16.57
C VAL A 128 -9.37 -11.74 -16.73
N THR A 129 -9.19 -12.65 -17.69
CA THR A 129 -7.85 -13.14 -18.04
C THR A 129 -7.16 -12.14 -18.97
N ARG A 130 -5.85 -11.95 -18.78
CA ARG A 130 -5.03 -10.92 -19.44
C ARG A 130 -4.82 -11.13 -20.95
N SER A 131 -5.44 -12.14 -21.57
CA SER A 131 -5.13 -12.58 -22.95
C SER A 131 -5.98 -11.98 -24.06
N GLU A 132 -7.10 -11.28 -23.78
CA GLU A 132 -7.99 -10.78 -24.85
C GLU A 132 -7.58 -9.43 -25.46
N PHE A 133 -6.64 -8.70 -24.85
CA PHE A 133 -6.20 -7.38 -25.34
C PHE A 133 -5.36 -7.39 -26.64
N MET A 134 -5.10 -8.55 -27.24
CA MET A 134 -4.33 -8.70 -28.47
C MET A 134 -5.09 -9.35 -29.64
N ASN A 135 -6.42 -9.46 -29.59
CA ASN A 135 -7.22 -9.96 -30.73
C ASN A 135 -8.41 -9.06 -31.12
N ALA A 136 -8.50 -7.86 -30.53
CA ALA A 136 -9.57 -6.89 -30.79
C ALA A 136 -9.20 -5.82 -31.86
N ARG A 137 -8.13 -6.02 -32.64
CA ARG A 137 -7.74 -5.11 -33.74
C ARG A 137 -8.06 -5.66 -35.15
N ASP A 138 -8.25 -6.97 -35.30
CA ASP A 138 -8.42 -7.63 -36.61
C ASP A 138 -9.88 -7.86 -37.03
N ARG A 139 -10.87 -7.49 -36.21
CA ARG A 139 -12.31 -7.77 -36.45
C ARG A 139 -13.20 -6.55 -36.65
N LEU A 140 -12.63 -5.42 -37.09
CA LEU A 140 -13.37 -4.17 -37.36
C LEU A 140 -13.15 -3.64 -38.80
N LEU A 141 -12.83 -4.53 -39.76
CA LEU A 141 -12.53 -4.23 -41.17
C LEU A 141 -13.35 -5.07 -42.18
N THR A 142 -14.61 -5.39 -41.88
CA THR A 142 -15.45 -6.24 -42.78
C THR A 142 -16.79 -5.61 -43.17
N ILE A 143 -17.06 -4.35 -42.80
CA ILE A 143 -18.32 -3.67 -43.17
C ILE A 143 -18.05 -2.23 -43.65
N MET A 144 -18.32 -2.02 -44.95
CA MET A 144 -18.44 -0.77 -45.74
C MET A 144 -17.21 -0.23 -46.53
N PRO A 145 -17.43 0.41 -47.70
CA PRO A 145 -16.44 0.45 -48.80
C PRO A 145 -15.71 1.79 -49.02
N SER A 146 -14.72 1.70 -49.92
CA SER A 146 -13.79 2.74 -50.40
C SER A 146 -14.40 4.06 -50.89
N SER A 147 -13.80 5.18 -50.47
CA SER A 147 -13.27 6.24 -51.35
C SER A 147 -12.22 7.07 -50.57
N GLY A 148 -11.14 7.49 -51.23
CA GLY A 148 -9.94 7.99 -50.54
C GLY A 148 -9.83 9.52 -50.40
N VAL A 149 -8.76 9.95 -49.74
CA VAL A 149 -7.76 10.90 -50.26
C VAL A 149 -6.49 10.88 -49.38
N MET A 150 -5.34 11.06 -50.04
CA MET A 150 -3.96 11.16 -49.54
C MET A 150 -3.80 12.33 -48.54
N THR A 151 -3.08 12.30 -47.42
CA THR A 151 -1.60 12.22 -47.16
C THR A 151 -1.48 12.22 -45.60
N ALA A 152 -0.38 12.02 -44.86
CA ALA A 152 1.07 11.96 -45.12
C ALA A 152 1.77 11.04 -44.08
N ILE A 153 3.04 11.30 -43.74
CA ILE A 153 3.86 10.55 -42.76
C ILE A 153 4.64 11.54 -41.88
N SER A 154 4.66 11.37 -40.55
CA SER A 154 5.83 11.59 -39.67
C SER A 154 5.50 11.41 -38.18
N ALA A 155 6.49 10.91 -37.43
CA ALA A 155 6.56 10.87 -35.98
C ALA A 155 8.01 11.22 -35.58
N PRO A 156 8.33 11.37 -34.28
CA PRO A 156 7.60 12.09 -33.23
C PRO A 156 8.41 13.32 -32.75
N ASP A 157 7.78 14.34 -32.19
CA ASP A 157 8.49 15.42 -31.47
C ASP A 157 8.27 15.31 -29.95
N VAL A 158 9.36 15.43 -29.21
CA VAL A 158 9.44 15.32 -27.75
C VAL A 158 10.03 16.61 -27.18
N SER A 159 9.16 17.58 -26.91
CA SER A 159 9.53 18.81 -26.21
C SER A 159 9.23 18.71 -24.70
N PRO A 160 10.19 19.04 -23.80
CA PRO A 160 10.06 18.82 -22.37
C PRO A 160 9.20 19.90 -21.67
N MET A 161 8.40 19.50 -20.68
CA MET A 161 7.70 20.44 -19.81
C MET A 161 8.69 21.16 -18.87
N VAL A 162 8.71 22.49 -18.96
CA VAL A 162 9.58 23.39 -18.20
C VAL A 162 9.24 23.37 -16.70
N ALA A 163 10.23 23.11 -15.87
CA ALA A 163 10.17 23.38 -14.44
C ALA A 163 10.27 24.90 -14.18
N ARG A 164 9.32 25.48 -13.44
CA ARG A 164 9.40 26.87 -12.98
C ARG A 164 9.97 26.93 -11.58
N SER A 165 11.20 27.44 -11.48
CA SER A 165 11.84 27.80 -10.22
C SER A 165 11.15 29.02 -9.60
N ILE A 166 10.89 28.99 -8.29
CA ILE A 166 10.48 30.15 -7.50
C ILE A 166 11.55 30.40 -6.45
N GLY A 167 12.54 31.22 -6.79
CA GLY A 167 13.62 31.57 -5.88
C GLY A 167 13.21 32.69 -4.92
N VAL A 168 13.38 32.47 -3.63
CA VAL A 168 13.46 33.53 -2.62
C VAL A 168 14.73 33.29 -1.82
N PHE A 169 15.78 34.07 -2.11
CA PHE A 169 17.07 34.02 -1.42
C PHE A 169 17.30 35.35 -0.71
N VAL A 170 17.55 35.32 0.59
CA VAL A 170 17.89 36.51 1.39
C VAL A 170 19.41 36.51 1.61
N PRO A 171 20.16 37.51 1.13
CA PRO A 171 21.61 37.54 1.32
C PRO A 171 21.97 37.88 2.77
N ARG A 172 22.83 37.06 3.38
CA ARG A 172 23.61 37.45 4.56
C ARG A 172 24.61 38.53 4.16
N SER A 173 24.74 39.57 4.98
CA SER A 173 25.88 40.50 4.91
C SER A 173 26.89 40.09 5.99
N ASP A 174 28.02 39.52 5.57
CA ASP A 174 29.19 39.44 6.44
C ASP A 174 29.93 40.79 6.38
N SER A 175 30.39 41.26 7.54
CA SER A 175 31.24 42.45 7.65
C SER A 175 32.21 42.23 8.81
N GLY A 176 33.37 41.66 8.50
CA GLY A 176 34.45 41.50 9.45
C GLY A 176 35.27 42.78 9.57
N ALA A 177 35.53 43.22 10.80
CA ALA A 177 36.63 44.13 11.13
C ALA A 177 37.08 43.84 12.56
N SER A 178 38.38 43.57 12.74
CA SER A 178 39.01 43.48 14.05
C SER A 178 39.55 44.85 14.47
N GLN A 179 39.31 45.23 15.73
CA GLN A 179 40.30 45.73 16.68
C GLN A 179 39.68 45.83 18.07
#